data_AF-A0A067GGL2-F1
#
_entry.id   AF-A0A067GGL2-F1
#
_cell.length_a   1.000
_cell.length_b   1.000
_cell.length_c   1.000
_cell.angle_alpha   90.00
_cell.angle_beta   90.00
_cell.angle_gamma   90.00
#
_symmetry.space_group_name_H-M   'P 1'
#
loop_
_entity.id
_entity.type
_entity.pdbx_description
1 polymer ?
#
loop_
_entity_poly.entity_id
_entity_poly.type
_entity_poly.pdbx_seq_one_letter_code
_entity_poly.pdbx_strand_id
1 'polypeptide(L)'
;MGSDVGKLKSELKEKVLKLFKDFMTRLAKLEELGTSGSKLLTGFKQGLAKSILKELECLLEDVSSAIQTATECLPPAWDNDFSNGLDLQATNDEEDIKSSDLQEPEMTEIAAMMGIIYSMLKKDYAMQEKIVISLNLKSLSVELESYCLMWSLHPFINDEIMHRAWRLIP
;
A
#
# COMPACT_ATOMS: atom_id res chain seq x y z
N MET A 1 50.09 -14.61 18.91
CA MET A 1 49.32 -13.35 18.65
C MET A 1 48.16 -13.51 17.65
N GLY A 2 47.99 -14.65 16.95
CA GLY A 2 46.91 -14.79 15.94
C GLY A 2 45.50 -15.14 16.46
N SER A 3 45.34 -15.67 17.69
CA SER A 3 44.02 -16.12 18.17
C SER A 3 43.12 -14.99 18.68
N ASP A 4 43.69 -13.89 19.18
CA ASP A 4 42.93 -12.78 19.76
C ASP A 4 42.24 -11.92 18.67
N VAL A 5 42.91 -11.71 17.54
CA VAL A 5 42.37 -10.95 16.40
C VAL A 5 41.19 -11.70 15.76
N GLY A 6 41.30 -13.03 15.64
CA GLY A 6 40.22 -13.87 15.12
C GLY A 6 38.97 -13.82 16.00
N LYS A 7 39.16 -13.88 17.33
CA LYS A 7 38.07 -13.81 18.32
C LYS A 7 37.37 -12.45 18.31
N LEU A 8 38.13 -11.35 18.25
CA LEU A 8 37.56 -10.00 18.16
C LEU A 8 36.76 -9.81 16.87
N LYS A 9 37.24 -10.35 15.74
CA LYS A 9 36.52 -10.28 14.45
C LYS A 9 35.20 -11.05 14.51
N SER A 10 35.15 -12.23 15.14
CA SER A 10 33.92 -12.99 15.31
C SER A 10 32.92 -12.30 16.24
N GLU A 11 33.38 -11.74 17.37
CA GLU A 11 32.52 -11.00 18.31
C GLU A 11 31.92 -9.74 17.65
N LEU A 12 32.70 -9.05 16.83
CA LEU A 12 32.21 -7.90 16.06
C LEU A 12 31.16 -8.32 15.03
N LYS A 13 31.41 -9.41 14.30
CA LYS A 13 30.45 -9.95 13.30
C LYS A 13 29.12 -10.30 13.96
N GLU A 14 29.15 -10.98 15.10
CA GLU A 14 27.93 -11.32 15.84
C GLU A 14 27.16 -10.07 16.30
N LYS A 15 27.86 -9.05 16.80
CA LYS A 15 27.24 -7.76 17.17
C LYS A 15 26.59 -7.07 15.98
N VAL A 16 27.27 -7.01 14.83
CA VAL A 16 26.73 -6.41 13.59
C VAL A 16 25.48 -7.17 13.12
N LEU A 17 25.52 -8.50 13.12
CA LEU A 17 24.36 -9.32 12.75
C LEU A 17 23.18 -9.13 13.70
N LYS A 18 23.43 -9.01 15.01
CA LYS A 18 22.38 -8.72 15.99
C LYS A 18 21.73 -7.36 15.74
N LEU A 19 22.54 -6.32 15.52
CA LEU A 19 22.04 -4.98 15.18
C LEU A 19 21.25 -4.97 13.86
N PHE A 20 21.71 -5.74 12.87
CA PHE A 20 21.01 -5.90 11.60
C PHE A 20 19.64 -6.55 11.80
N LYS A 21 19.54 -7.64 12.59
CA LYS A 21 18.27 -8.28 12.93
C LYS A 21 17.30 -7.33 13.64
N ASP A 22 17.79 -6.57 14.62
CA ASP A 22 16.98 -5.58 15.34
C ASP A 22 16.50 -4.47 14.38
N PHE A 23 17.35 -4.04 13.45
CA PHE A 23 17.00 -3.06 12.42
C PHE A 23 15.90 -3.60 11.50
N MET A 24 16.06 -4.81 10.96
CA MET A 24 15.06 -5.44 10.09
C MET A 24 13.74 -5.72 10.81
N THR A 25 13.78 -6.04 12.09
CA THR A 25 12.56 -6.20 12.90
C THR A 25 11.78 -4.89 13.01
N ARG A 26 12.47 -3.75 13.14
CA ARG A 26 11.83 -2.43 13.14
C ARG A 26 11.34 -2.05 11.76
N LEU A 27 12.04 -2.47 10.71
CA LEU A 27 11.61 -2.31 9.33
C LEU A 27 10.30 -3.05 9.04
N ALA A 28 10.18 -4.32 9.46
CA ALA A 28 8.95 -5.09 9.34
C ALA A 28 7.75 -4.36 9.97
N LYS A 29 7.93 -3.81 11.17
CA LYS A 29 6.89 -3.06 11.87
C LYS A 29 6.49 -1.79 11.12
N LEU A 30 7.45 -1.13 10.46
CA LEU A 30 7.18 0.05 9.65
C LEU A 30 6.38 -0.31 8.38
N GLU A 31 6.72 -1.42 7.71
CA GLU A 31 5.97 -1.95 6.56
C GLU A 31 4.53 -2.35 6.95
N GLU A 32 4.36 -3.01 8.11
CA GLU A 32 3.05 -3.35 8.66
C GLU A 32 2.20 -2.10 8.94
N LEU A 33 2.82 -1.06 9.49
CA LEU A 33 2.15 0.22 9.74
C LEU A 33 1.75 0.90 8.43
N GLY A 34 2.63 0.89 7.41
CA GLY A 34 2.32 1.40 6.07
C GLY A 34 1.13 0.69 5.43
N THR A 35 1.09 -0.64 5.55
CA THR A 35 -0.04 -1.47 5.09
C THR A 35 -1.34 -1.13 5.82
N SER A 36 -1.28 -0.96 7.14
CA SER A 36 -2.43 -0.59 7.97
C SER A 36 -2.94 0.82 7.63
N GLY A 37 -2.03 1.77 7.42
CA GLY A 37 -2.34 3.13 6.98
C GLY A 37 -3.03 3.16 5.61
N SER A 38 -2.54 2.39 4.63
CA SER A 38 -3.16 2.25 3.31
C SER A 38 -4.60 1.73 3.41
N LYS A 39 -4.83 0.69 4.22
CA LYS A 39 -6.17 0.13 4.48
C LYS A 39 -7.09 1.17 5.11
N LEU A 40 -6.62 1.92 6.10
CA LEU A 40 -7.37 2.98 6.75
C LEU A 40 -7.78 4.08 5.76
N LEU A 41 -6.84 4.57 4.94
CA LEU A 41 -7.10 5.59 3.93
C LEU A 41 -8.11 5.11 2.88
N THR A 42 -7.98 3.86 2.45
CA THR A 42 -8.94 3.23 1.53
C THR A 42 -10.34 3.18 2.15
N GLY A 43 -10.45 2.73 3.40
CA GLY A 43 -11.72 2.70 4.13
C GLY A 43 -12.33 4.09 4.32
N PHE A 44 -11.50 5.09 4.62
CA PHE A 44 -11.93 6.49 4.72
C PHE A 44 -12.48 7.00 3.37
N LYS A 45 -11.77 6.78 2.26
CA LYS A 45 -12.22 7.14 0.91
C LYS A 45 -13.56 6.47 0.58
N GLN A 46 -13.69 5.17 0.84
CA GLN A 46 -14.94 4.42 0.61
C GLN A 46 -16.10 4.97 1.45
N GLY A 47 -15.86 5.34 2.71
CA GLY A 47 -16.86 5.95 3.58
C GLY A 47 -17.39 7.28 3.03
N LEU A 48 -16.50 8.15 2.55
CA LEU A 48 -16.88 9.41 1.90
C LEU A 48 -17.68 9.18 0.60
N ALA A 49 -17.21 8.28 -0.27
CA ALA A 49 -17.91 7.94 -1.50
C ALA A 49 -19.32 7.38 -1.22
N LYS A 50 -19.46 6.52 -0.21
CA LYS A 50 -20.76 5.97 0.22
C LYS A 50 -21.72 7.07 0.70
N SER A 51 -21.23 8.09 1.40
CA SER A 51 -22.06 9.24 1.80
C SER A 51 -22.61 9.98 0.58
N ILE A 52 -21.75 10.29 -0.38
CA ILE A 52 -22.16 10.98 -1.62
C ILE A 52 -23.13 10.11 -2.44
N LEU A 53 -22.88 8.81 -2.55
CA LEU A 53 -23.81 7.89 -3.23
C LEU A 53 -25.20 7.91 -2.59
N LYS A 54 -25.28 7.92 -1.26
CA LYS A 54 -26.55 8.02 -0.55
C LYS A 54 -27.27 9.35 -0.85
N GLU A 55 -26.54 10.46 -0.91
CA GLU A 55 -27.12 11.76 -1.29
C GLU A 55 -27.68 11.73 -2.72
N LEU A 56 -26.97 11.08 -3.66
CA LEU A 56 -27.43 10.90 -5.04
C LEU A 56 -28.66 9.97 -5.12
N GLU A 57 -28.70 8.90 -4.34
CA GLU A 57 -29.86 8.00 -4.24
C GLU A 57 -31.11 8.77 -3.77
N CYS A 58 -30.99 9.59 -2.72
CA CYS A 58 -32.09 10.43 -2.26
C CYS A 58 -32.57 11.42 -3.35
N LEU A 59 -31.63 12.05 -4.08
CA LEU A 59 -32.00 12.94 -5.19
C LEU A 59 -32.73 12.21 -6.32
N LEU A 60 -32.37 10.96 -6.61
CA LEU A 60 -33.08 10.14 -7.60
C LEU A 60 -34.50 9.77 -7.13
N GLU A 61 -34.67 9.46 -5.85
CA GLU A 61 -35.99 9.22 -5.24
C GLU A 61 -36.89 10.47 -5.31
N ASP A 62 -36.34 11.65 -5.03
CA ASP A 62 -37.05 12.93 -5.13
C ASP A 62 -37.50 13.21 -6.58
N VAL A 63 -36.62 12.99 -7.57
CA VAL A 63 -36.95 13.15 -8.99
C VAL A 63 -38.03 12.15 -9.41
N SER A 64 -37.92 10.88 -9.00
CA SER A 64 -38.94 9.88 -9.30
C SER A 64 -40.31 10.27 -8.71
N SER A 65 -40.33 10.77 -7.48
CA SER A 65 -41.55 11.23 -6.81
C SER A 65 -42.18 12.43 -7.52
N ALA A 66 -41.35 13.40 -7.96
CA ALA A 66 -41.81 14.55 -8.73
C ALA A 66 -42.38 14.15 -10.09
N ILE A 67 -41.74 13.21 -10.79
CA ILE A 67 -42.24 12.67 -12.07
C ILE A 67 -43.55 11.93 -11.86
N GLN A 68 -43.66 11.02 -10.87
CA GLN A 68 -44.90 10.30 -10.59
C GLN A 68 -46.06 11.26 -10.30
N THR A 69 -45.83 12.28 -9.48
CA THR A 69 -46.82 13.32 -9.18
C THR A 69 -47.27 14.07 -10.45
N ALA A 70 -46.33 14.35 -11.37
CA ALA A 70 -46.63 14.97 -12.66
C ALA A 70 -47.33 14.01 -13.64
N THR A 71 -47.09 12.71 -13.52
CA THR A 71 -47.60 11.66 -14.42
C THR A 71 -48.97 11.15 -13.97
N GLU A 72 -49.29 11.17 -12.68
CA GLU A 72 -50.65 10.94 -12.16
C GLU A 72 -51.68 11.95 -12.72
N CYS A 73 -51.21 13.04 -13.35
CA CYS A 73 -52.03 13.96 -14.13
C CYS A 73 -52.32 13.50 -15.60
N LEU A 74 -51.83 12.34 -16.06
CA LEU A 74 -52.00 11.79 -17.43
C LEU A 74 -52.25 10.25 -17.42
N PRO A 75 -52.98 9.67 -18.40
CA PRO A 75 -53.37 8.25 -18.37
C PRO A 75 -52.28 7.28 -18.86
N PRO A 76 -52.31 6.00 -18.42
CA PRO A 76 -51.20 5.05 -18.59
C PRO A 76 -51.24 4.28 -19.94
N ALA A 77 -50.07 4.08 -20.55
CA ALA A 77 -49.86 3.17 -21.68
C ALA A 77 -48.75 2.15 -21.35
N TRP A 78 -49.00 0.90 -21.72
CA TRP A 78 -48.40 -0.34 -21.22
C TRP A 78 -46.92 -0.60 -21.55
N ASP A 79 -46.23 -1.17 -20.54
CA ASP A 79 -45.54 -2.48 -20.50
C ASP A 79 -44.73 -2.95 -21.72
N ASN A 80 -43.42 -3.19 -21.52
CA ASN A 80 -42.81 -4.47 -21.91
C ASN A 80 -41.40 -4.69 -21.32
N ASP A 81 -41.31 -5.85 -20.69
CA ASP A 81 -40.19 -6.66 -20.17
C ASP A 81 -39.07 -6.93 -21.20
N PHE A 82 -37.82 -7.08 -20.74
CA PHE A 82 -36.95 -8.21 -21.14
C PHE A 82 -35.79 -8.44 -20.15
N SER A 83 -35.65 -9.71 -19.78
CA SER A 83 -34.78 -10.29 -18.76
C SER A 83 -33.31 -10.51 -19.19
N ASN A 84 -32.43 -10.37 -18.19
CA ASN A 84 -31.21 -11.13 -17.84
C ASN A 84 -30.25 -11.74 -18.90
N GLY A 85 -28.95 -11.55 -18.62
CA GLY A 85 -27.88 -12.43 -19.07
C GLY A 85 -26.51 -12.05 -18.49
N LEU A 86 -26.21 -12.52 -17.27
CA LEU A 86 -24.86 -12.57 -16.70
C LEU A 86 -24.06 -13.68 -17.39
N ASP A 87 -22.78 -13.44 -17.69
CA ASP A 87 -21.80 -14.51 -17.82
C ASP A 87 -20.45 -14.09 -17.25
N LEU A 88 -19.87 -14.96 -16.43
CA LEU A 88 -18.69 -14.77 -15.60
C LEU A 88 -17.87 -16.06 -15.77
N GLN A 89 -16.66 -15.98 -16.35
CA GLN A 89 -15.73 -17.11 -16.25
C GLN A 89 -14.27 -16.66 -16.18
N ALA A 90 -13.60 -17.30 -15.22
CA ALA A 90 -12.23 -17.10 -14.76
C ALA A 90 -11.18 -17.94 -15.54
N THR A 91 -9.93 -17.84 -15.08
CA THR A 91 -8.76 -18.79 -15.11
C THR A 91 -7.48 -18.04 -15.55
N ASN A 92 -6.25 -18.28 -15.08
CA ASN A 92 -5.65 -19.02 -13.96
C ASN A 92 -4.16 -18.55 -13.84
N ASP A 93 -3.65 -18.56 -12.60
CA ASP A 93 -2.35 -19.03 -12.06
C ASP A 93 -1.03 -18.70 -12.81
N GLU A 94 -0.15 -17.92 -12.17
CA GLU A 94 1.04 -18.32 -11.35
C GLU A 94 2.28 -18.62 -12.19
N GLU A 95 3.40 -17.95 -11.88
CA GLU A 95 4.71 -18.63 -11.86
C GLU A 95 5.74 -17.85 -11.03
N ASP A 96 6.11 -18.49 -9.93
CA ASP A 96 7.24 -18.21 -9.05
C ASP A 96 8.58 -18.32 -9.78
N ILE A 97 9.46 -17.32 -9.65
CA ILE A 97 10.86 -17.42 -10.06
C ILE A 97 11.78 -17.49 -8.84
N LYS A 98 12.12 -18.75 -8.57
CA LYS A 98 13.24 -19.33 -7.82
C LYS A 98 14.42 -18.38 -7.50
N SER A 99 14.58 -18.20 -6.19
CA SER A 99 15.74 -17.66 -5.48
C SER A 99 17.06 -18.31 -5.91
N SER A 100 18.10 -17.49 -6.09
CA SER A 100 19.49 -17.94 -6.27
C SER A 100 20.37 -17.49 -5.10
N ASP A 101 21.23 -18.43 -4.74
CA ASP A 101 22.19 -18.58 -3.65
C ASP A 101 22.93 -17.30 -3.20
N LEU A 102 22.91 -17.00 -1.88
CA LEU A 102 23.56 -15.82 -1.30
C LEU A 102 24.90 -16.19 -0.70
N GLN A 103 25.97 -15.63 -1.28
CA GLN A 103 27.26 -15.50 -0.61
C GLN A 103 27.09 -14.62 0.66
N GLU A 104 27.59 -15.10 1.80
CA GLU A 104 27.48 -14.40 3.09
C GLU A 104 28.17 -13.01 2.98
N PRO A 105 27.42 -11.89 3.08
CA PRO A 105 27.95 -10.55 2.83
C PRO A 105 28.94 -10.11 3.91
N GLU A 106 29.89 -9.27 3.53
CA GLU A 106 30.87 -8.72 4.47
C GLU A 106 30.21 -7.69 5.42
N MET A 107 30.73 -7.52 6.64
CA MET A 107 30.14 -6.61 7.65
C MET A 107 29.98 -5.16 7.15
N THR A 108 30.91 -4.71 6.31
CA THR A 108 30.88 -3.40 5.65
C THR A 108 29.71 -3.30 4.67
N GLU A 109 29.39 -4.38 3.97
CA GLU A 109 28.24 -4.46 3.06
C GLU A 109 26.92 -4.43 3.83
N ILE A 110 26.83 -5.14 4.96
CA ILE A 110 25.65 -5.10 5.85
C ILE A 110 25.43 -3.68 6.39
N ALA A 111 26.49 -3.02 6.86
CA ALA A 111 26.41 -1.65 7.36
C ALA A 111 26.01 -0.65 6.25
N ALA A 112 26.58 -0.80 5.05
CA ALA A 112 26.21 0.01 3.89
C ALA A 112 24.74 -0.21 3.51
N MET A 113 24.27 -1.46 3.52
CA MET A 113 22.87 -1.82 3.24
C MET A 113 21.90 -1.17 4.23
N MET A 114 22.19 -1.23 5.53
CA MET A 114 21.39 -0.53 6.56
C MET A 114 21.34 0.98 6.31
N GLY A 115 22.47 1.60 5.98
CA GLY A 115 22.54 3.03 5.67
C GLY A 115 21.73 3.42 4.44
N ILE A 116 21.81 2.62 3.38
CA ILE A 116 21.03 2.80 2.14
C ILE A 116 19.53 2.68 2.45
N ILE A 117 19.10 1.59 3.10
CA ILE A 117 17.69 1.38 3.48
C ILE A 117 17.17 2.55 4.31
N TYR A 118 17.90 2.97 5.35
CA TYR A 118 17.50 4.10 6.18
C TYR A 118 17.34 5.39 5.36
N SER A 119 18.27 5.67 4.43
CA SER A 119 18.20 6.86 3.59
C SER A 119 17.00 6.84 2.64
N MET A 120 16.64 5.67 2.11
CA MET A 120 15.46 5.48 1.26
C MET A 120 14.19 5.72 2.05
N LEU A 121 14.04 5.06 3.20
CA LEU A 121 12.88 5.22 4.09
C LEU A 121 12.69 6.66 4.56
N LYS A 122 13.79 7.35 4.87
CA LYS A 122 13.73 8.75 5.29
C LYS A 122 13.19 9.66 4.19
N LYS A 123 13.58 9.43 2.93
CA LYS A 123 13.05 10.18 1.78
C LYS A 123 11.59 9.86 1.54
N ASP A 124 11.23 8.59 1.63
CA ASP A 124 9.85 8.14 1.45
C ASP A 124 8.94 8.77 2.51
N TYR A 125 9.30 8.68 3.79
CA TYR A 125 8.57 9.32 4.88
C TYR A 125 8.45 10.84 4.71
N ALA A 126 9.51 11.54 4.28
CA ALA A 126 9.44 12.99 4.05
C ALA A 126 8.48 13.36 2.91
N MET A 127 8.35 12.49 1.90
CA MET A 127 7.33 12.65 0.86
C MET A 127 5.93 12.41 1.43
N GLN A 128 5.76 11.31 2.18
CA GLN A 128 4.51 10.96 2.85
C GLN A 128 3.98 12.12 3.74
N GLU A 129 4.84 12.70 4.57
CA GLU A 129 4.52 13.83 5.45
C GLU A 129 4.04 15.06 4.67
N LYS A 130 4.73 15.41 3.58
CA LYS A 130 4.32 16.54 2.71
C LYS A 130 2.93 16.32 2.12
N ILE A 131 2.60 15.09 1.76
CA ILE A 131 1.31 14.80 1.16
C ILE A 131 0.21 14.85 2.23
N VAL A 132 0.44 14.27 3.41
CA VAL A 132 -0.51 14.40 4.55
C VAL A 132 -0.79 15.86 4.89
N ILE A 133 0.23 16.74 4.87
CA ILE A 133 0.07 18.18 5.09
C ILE A 133 -0.71 18.85 3.96
N SER A 134 -0.50 18.42 2.71
CA SER A 134 -1.14 19.00 1.52
C SER A 134 -2.61 18.57 1.37
N LEU A 135 -2.94 17.35 1.81
CA LEU A 135 -4.29 16.82 1.91
C LEU A 135 -5.03 17.44 3.09
N ASN A 136 -5.25 18.75 3.02
CA ASN A 136 -6.17 19.42 3.92
C ASN A 136 -7.61 19.07 3.52
N LEU A 137 -8.56 19.12 4.46
CA LEU A 137 -9.96 18.61 4.38
C LEU A 137 -10.82 19.08 3.17
N LYS A 138 -10.28 19.87 2.23
CA LYS A 138 -10.94 20.41 1.04
C LYS A 138 -10.53 19.73 -0.29
N SER A 139 -9.47 18.93 -0.32
CA SER A 139 -8.97 18.29 -1.57
C SER A 139 -9.64 16.94 -1.82
N LEU A 140 -10.91 16.94 -2.19
CA LEU A 140 -11.69 15.71 -2.40
C LEU A 140 -11.99 15.50 -3.88
N SER A 141 -11.08 14.79 -4.56
CA SER A 141 -11.43 13.80 -5.60
C SER A 141 -10.15 13.32 -6.29
N VAL A 142 -9.55 14.12 -7.19
CA VAL A 142 -8.52 13.64 -8.12
C VAL A 142 -7.11 13.60 -7.52
N GLU A 143 -6.78 14.57 -6.67
CA GLU A 143 -5.47 14.64 -6.02
C GLU A 143 -5.28 13.52 -4.98
N LEU A 144 -6.37 13.16 -4.28
CA LEU A 144 -6.37 12.05 -3.33
C LEU A 144 -6.18 10.70 -4.03
N GLU A 145 -6.78 10.49 -5.20
CA GLU A 145 -6.59 9.27 -5.99
C GLU A 145 -5.16 9.14 -6.52
N SER A 146 -4.63 10.22 -7.08
CA SER A 146 -3.24 10.29 -7.53
C SER A 146 -2.28 10.01 -6.38
N TYR A 147 -2.62 10.46 -5.17
CA TYR A 147 -1.87 10.17 -3.96
C TYR A 147 -1.95 8.71 -3.53
N CYS A 148 -3.14 8.13 -3.42
CA CYS A 148 -3.30 6.72 -3.05
C CYS A 148 -2.47 5.82 -3.98
N LEU A 149 -2.43 6.15 -5.27
CA LEU A 149 -1.57 5.47 -6.24
C LEU A 149 -0.09 5.68 -5.91
N MET A 150 0.37 6.92 -5.78
CA MET A 150 1.78 7.22 -5.51
C MET A 150 2.29 6.62 -4.18
N TRP A 151 1.45 6.60 -3.15
CA TRP A 151 1.73 5.91 -1.88
C TRP A 151 1.90 4.40 -2.07
N SER A 152 1.05 3.77 -2.89
CA SER A 152 1.12 2.33 -3.14
C SER A 152 2.36 1.93 -3.94
N LEU A 153 2.86 2.84 -4.77
CA LEU A 153 3.99 2.59 -5.67
C LEU A 153 5.36 2.66 -5.00
N HIS A 154 5.47 3.16 -3.76
CA HIS A 154 6.73 3.25 -3.01
C HIS A 154 7.94 3.71 -3.86
N PRO A 155 7.89 4.87 -4.55
CA PRO A 155 8.80 5.22 -5.65
C PRO A 155 10.28 5.36 -5.26
N PHE A 156 10.59 5.45 -3.97
CA PHE A 156 11.96 5.53 -3.44
C PHE A 156 12.46 4.21 -2.85
N ILE A 157 11.60 3.19 -2.79
CA ILE A 157 11.97 1.86 -2.35
C ILE A 157 12.45 1.06 -3.57
N ASN A 158 13.57 0.38 -3.39
CA ASN A 158 14.14 -0.52 -4.39
C ASN A 158 13.93 -1.94 -3.86
N ASP A 159 13.02 -2.67 -4.50
CA ASP A 159 12.61 -4.00 -4.07
C ASP A 159 13.75 -5.01 -4.11
N GLU A 160 14.70 -4.88 -5.04
CA GLU A 160 15.87 -5.77 -5.12
C GLU A 160 16.75 -5.64 -3.87
N ILE A 161 16.99 -4.42 -3.41
CA ILE A 161 17.76 -4.16 -2.18
C ILE A 161 16.99 -4.69 -0.95
N MET A 162 15.69 -4.49 -0.90
CA MET A 162 14.83 -4.99 0.17
C MET A 162 14.83 -6.52 0.21
N HIS A 163 14.62 -7.18 -0.92
CA HIS A 163 14.66 -8.64 -1.03
C HIS A 163 16.02 -9.20 -0.66
N ARG A 164 17.11 -8.55 -1.09
CA ARG A 164 18.47 -8.93 -0.69
C ARG A 164 18.66 -8.79 0.82
N ALA A 165 18.11 -7.76 1.46
CA ALA A 165 18.18 -7.59 2.91
C ALA A 165 17.38 -8.67 3.66
N TRP A 166 16.16 -8.97 3.22
CA TRP A 166 15.31 -10.00 3.81
C TRP A 166 15.93 -11.40 3.74
N ARG A 167 16.61 -11.69 2.63
CA ARG A 167 17.38 -12.91 2.40
C ARG A 167 18.54 -13.16 3.38
N LEU A 168 18.98 -12.15 4.11
CA LEU A 168 20.06 -12.25 5.11
C LEU A 168 19.54 -12.55 6.53
N ILE A 169 18.23 -12.64 6.69
CA ILE A 169 17.59 -13.04 7.94
C ILE A 169 17.32 -14.55 7.86
N PRO A 170 17.83 -15.36 8.82
CA PRO A 170 17.53 -16.79 8.91
C PRO A 170 16.06 -17.08 9.20
#